data_AF-A0A3B9JFX0-F1
#
_entry.id   AF-A0A3B9JFX0-F1
#
_cell.length_a   1.000
_cell.length_b   1.000
_cell.length_c   1.000
_cell.angle_alpha   90.00
_cell.angle_beta   90.00
_cell.angle_gamma   90.00
#
_symmetry.space_group_name_H-M   'P 1'
#
loop_
_entity.id
_entity.type
_entity.pdbx_description
1 polymer ?
#
loop_
_entity_poly.entity_id
_entity_poly.type
_entity_poly.pdbx_seq_one_letter_code
_entity_poly.pdbx_strand_id
1 'polypeptide(L)'
;MSFIDAITSGLSSFFGFDSTVTIVGIILIVSILAKVGIKKGITSALKVSIGLQGIFVVVDIIQGAMIEPISNIVNIYGLDKSIVDIGWGTVGYAFGNPYGYFGVFVFLIINVFLVSIRFTQTLYVDVFNTWRGMLLGGMVGVATGNIWIATLAVVVFHIIDIKTADIAAPYIEKINNFPPGGSWPHGTHFSFQAVMAMPIVWVLRRIPGIKDINIQASVVEERFGIFGETTVMGTMLGIAIGLFSQIGIMGS
;
A
#
# COMPACT_ATOMS: atom_id res chain seq x y z
N MET A 1 0.66 16.17 32.65
CA MET A 1 0.49 15.51 31.33
C MET A 1 1.82 14.87 31.00
N SER A 2 1.84 13.54 30.80
CA SER A 2 3.08 12.88 30.41
C SER A 2 3.50 13.37 29.02
N PHE A 3 4.80 13.37 28.71
CA PHE A 3 5.32 13.73 27.39
C PHE A 3 4.62 12.94 26.26
N ILE A 4 4.24 11.70 26.53
CA ILE A 4 3.47 10.85 25.63
C ILE A 4 2.07 11.41 25.43
N ASP A 5 1.37 11.85 26.48
CA ASP A 5 0.02 12.41 26.35
C ASP A 5 0.01 13.71 25.54
N ALA A 6 1.04 14.54 25.68
CA ALA A 6 1.17 15.78 24.91
C ALA A 6 1.42 15.50 23.42
N ILE A 7 2.28 14.53 23.10
CA ILE A 7 2.52 14.09 21.72
C ILE A 7 1.28 13.43 21.14
N THR A 8 0.67 12.50 21.86
CA THR A 8 -0.54 11.80 21.40
C THR A 8 -1.68 12.78 21.19
N SER A 9 -1.90 13.76 22.08
CA SER A 9 -2.94 14.77 21.88
C SER A 9 -2.69 15.67 20.66
N GLY A 10 -1.43 16.06 20.42
CA GLY A 10 -1.06 16.85 19.24
C GLY A 10 -1.22 16.06 17.94
N LEU A 11 -0.80 14.80 17.94
CA LEU A 11 -0.94 13.91 16.80
C LEU A 11 -2.41 13.54 16.55
N SER A 12 -3.19 13.20 17.59
CA SER A 12 -4.62 12.92 17.46
C SER A 12 -5.40 14.09 16.89
N SER A 13 -5.00 15.33 17.17
CA SER A 13 -5.61 16.52 16.56
C SER A 13 -5.27 16.65 15.07
N PHE A 14 -4.06 16.25 14.66
CA PHE A 14 -3.58 16.30 13.29
C PHE A 14 -4.05 15.11 12.42
N PHE A 15 -4.29 13.96 13.03
CA PHE A 15 -4.78 12.77 12.36
C PHE A 15 -6.28 12.52 12.54
N GLY A 16 -6.96 13.36 13.33
CA GLY A 16 -8.44 13.40 13.35
C GLY A 16 -9.04 14.06 12.11
N PHE A 17 -8.20 14.64 11.24
CA PHE A 17 -8.62 15.07 9.91
C PHE A 17 -8.79 13.86 8.98
N ASP A 18 -9.55 14.04 7.91
CA ASP A 18 -9.69 13.02 6.87
C ASP A 18 -8.31 12.58 6.31
N SER A 19 -8.22 11.33 5.88
CA SER A 19 -6.98 10.70 5.38
C SER A 19 -6.27 11.58 4.35
N THR A 20 -7.03 12.27 3.50
CA THR A 20 -6.49 13.18 2.47
C THR A 20 -5.72 14.36 3.08
N VAL A 21 -6.29 15.00 4.10
CA VAL A 21 -5.71 16.17 4.77
C VAL A 21 -4.49 15.77 5.58
N THR A 22 -4.56 14.63 6.26
CA THR A 22 -3.43 14.05 6.97
C THR A 22 -2.24 13.83 6.04
N ILE A 23 -2.46 13.28 4.84
CA ILE A 23 -1.39 13.01 3.87
C ILE A 23 -0.77 14.31 3.36
N VAL A 24 -1.59 15.33 3.04
CA VAL A 24 -1.09 16.67 2.68
C VAL A 24 -0.16 17.20 3.76
N GLY A 25 -0.60 17.16 5.02
CA GLY A 25 0.15 17.69 6.13
C GLY A 25 1.46 16.94 6.37
N ILE A 26 1.46 15.60 6.25
CA ILE A 26 2.67 14.79 6.37
C ILE A 26 3.69 15.15 5.29
N ILE A 27 3.27 15.25 4.03
CA ILE A 27 4.17 15.60 2.92
C ILE A 27 4.73 17.01 3.11
N LEU A 28 3.92 17.92 3.64
CA LEU A 28 4.33 19.29 3.92
C LEU A 28 5.37 19.34 5.06
N ILE A 29 5.18 18.56 6.13
CA ILE A 29 6.15 18.41 7.23
C ILE A 29 7.47 17.84 6.69
N VAL A 30 7.42 16.74 5.93
CA VAL A 30 8.61 16.13 5.32
C VAL A 30 9.32 17.10 4.40
N SER A 31 8.59 17.88 3.60
CA SER A 31 9.17 18.90 2.72
C SER A 31 9.89 20.00 3.51
N ILE A 32 9.34 20.42 4.66
CA ILE A 32 9.99 21.39 5.54
C ILE A 32 11.27 20.80 6.14
N LEU A 33 11.22 19.56 6.62
CA LEU A 33 12.39 18.85 7.17
C LEU A 33 13.50 18.67 6.13
N ALA A 34 13.13 18.40 4.87
CA ALA A 34 14.04 18.29 3.75
C ALA A 34 14.56 19.65 3.22
N LYS A 35 14.17 20.78 3.82
CA LYS A 35 14.62 22.15 3.48
C LYS A 35 14.42 22.53 1.99
N VAL A 36 13.41 21.98 1.32
CA VAL A 36 13.13 22.28 -0.10
C VAL A 36 12.55 23.69 -0.36
N GLY A 37 12.30 24.46 0.71
CA GLY A 37 11.74 25.82 0.67
C GLY A 37 10.21 25.82 0.68
N ILE A 38 9.61 26.72 1.47
CA ILE A 38 8.17 26.73 1.79
C ILE A 38 7.28 26.70 0.54
N LYS A 39 7.58 27.56 -0.46
CA LYS A 39 6.81 27.63 -1.71
C LYS A 39 6.82 26.30 -2.48
N LYS A 40 7.97 25.64 -2.57
CA LYS A 40 8.09 24.34 -3.24
C LYS A 40 7.41 23.24 -2.43
N GLY A 41 7.61 23.22 -1.10
CA GLY A 41 6.97 22.24 -0.21
C GLY A 41 5.45 22.26 -0.30
N ILE A 42 4.83 23.44 -0.25
CA ILE A 42 3.37 23.61 -0.40
C ILE A 42 2.92 23.11 -1.78
N THR A 43 3.58 23.56 -2.85
CA THR A 43 3.19 23.19 -4.22
C THR A 43 3.32 21.69 -4.47
N SER A 44 4.38 21.06 -3.96
CA SER A 44 4.60 19.62 -4.07
C SER A 44 3.57 18.81 -3.26
N ALA A 45 3.31 19.21 -2.01
CA ALA A 45 2.30 18.56 -1.18
C ALA A 45 0.91 18.61 -1.83
N LEU A 46 0.52 19.76 -2.38
CA LEU A 46 -0.76 19.90 -3.09
C LEU A 46 -0.82 19.02 -4.34
N LYS A 47 0.22 18.99 -5.17
CA LYS A 47 0.26 18.16 -6.40
C LYS A 47 0.12 16.67 -6.09
N VAL A 48 0.86 16.16 -5.11
CA VAL A 48 0.78 14.75 -4.70
C VAL A 48 -0.61 14.42 -4.18
N SER A 49 -1.20 15.31 -3.38
CA SER A 49 -2.51 15.09 -2.78
C SER A 49 -3.63 15.11 -3.82
N ILE A 50 -3.56 16.00 -4.82
CA ILE A 50 -4.50 16.00 -5.95
C ILE A 50 -4.40 14.69 -6.74
N GLY A 51 -3.17 14.21 -7.01
CA GLY A 51 -2.95 12.94 -7.69
C GLY A 51 -3.52 11.75 -6.90
N LEU A 52 -3.29 11.72 -5.59
CA LEU A 52 -3.80 10.68 -4.71
C LEU A 52 -5.34 10.70 -4.62
N GLN A 53 -5.94 11.90 -4.55
CA GLN A 53 -7.39 12.03 -4.57
C GLN A 53 -7.99 11.50 -5.89
N GLY A 54 -7.33 11.72 -7.02
CA GLY A 54 -7.74 11.15 -8.30
C GLY A 54 -7.75 9.62 -8.26
N ILE A 55 -6.74 9.00 -7.63
CA ILE A 55 -6.70 7.55 -7.43
C ILE A 55 -7.87 7.10 -6.55
N PHE A 56 -8.14 7.79 -5.43
CA PHE A 56 -9.26 7.45 -4.54
C PHE A 56 -10.60 7.48 -5.25
N VAL A 57 -10.88 8.51 -6.05
CA VAL A 57 -12.13 8.58 -6.82
C VAL A 57 -12.31 7.37 -7.74
N VAL A 58 -11.26 6.97 -8.45
CA VAL A 58 -11.33 5.81 -9.36
C VAL A 58 -11.53 4.51 -8.58
N VAL A 59 -10.80 4.33 -7.47
CA VAL A 59 -10.91 3.15 -6.61
C VAL A 59 -12.30 3.05 -5.99
N ASP A 60 -12.86 4.15 -5.51
CA ASP A 60 -14.18 4.19 -4.87
C ASP A 60 -15.29 3.85 -5.87
N ILE A 61 -15.18 4.31 -7.12
CA ILE A 61 -16.11 3.94 -8.20
C ILE A 61 -16.06 2.42 -8.44
N ILE A 62 -14.85 1.84 -8.56
CA ILE A 62 -14.68 0.41 -8.80
C ILE A 62 -15.19 -0.40 -7.61
N GLN A 63 -14.87 -0.02 -6.38
CA GLN A 63 -15.35 -0.70 -5.17
C GLN A 63 -16.86 -0.63 -5.06
N GLY A 64 -17.45 0.56 -5.23
CA GLY A 64 -18.90 0.77 -5.21
C GLY A 64 -19.62 -0.13 -6.21
N ALA A 65 -19.09 -0.27 -7.42
CA ALA A 65 -19.65 -1.14 -8.45
C ALA A 65 -19.57 -2.65 -8.10
N MET A 66 -18.67 -3.05 -7.19
CA MET A 66 -18.45 -4.46 -6.81
C MET A 66 -19.21 -4.89 -5.56
N ILE A 67 -19.71 -3.96 -4.73
CA ILE A 67 -20.40 -4.30 -3.46
C ILE A 67 -21.63 -5.18 -3.72
N GLU A 68 -22.52 -4.76 -4.62
CA GLU A 68 -23.75 -5.49 -4.92
C GLU A 68 -23.50 -6.86 -5.59
N PRO A 69 -22.66 -6.98 -6.64
CA PRO A 69 -22.31 -8.29 -7.20
C PRO A 69 -21.77 -9.28 -6.16
N ILE A 70 -20.87 -8.82 -5.28
CA ILE A 70 -20.28 -9.68 -4.25
C ILE A 70 -21.33 -10.11 -3.22
N SER A 71 -22.20 -9.18 -2.79
CA SER A 71 -23.31 -9.48 -1.88
C SER A 71 -24.25 -10.56 -2.45
N ASN A 72 -24.60 -10.44 -3.73
CA ASN A 72 -25.44 -11.43 -4.40
C ASN A 72 -24.76 -12.80 -4.46
N ILE A 73 -23.47 -12.87 -4.80
CA ILE A 73 -22.70 -14.12 -4.77
C ILE A 73 -22.74 -14.75 -3.37
N VAL A 74 -22.51 -13.96 -2.32
CA VAL A 74 -22.54 -14.45 -0.93
C VAL A 74 -23.91 -15.06 -0.59
N ASN A 75 -24.99 -14.39 -0.97
CA ASN A 75 -26.36 -14.84 -0.72
C ASN A 75 -26.75 -16.08 -1.55
N ILE A 76 -26.44 -16.11 -2.85
CA ILE A 76 -26.78 -17.21 -3.77
C ILE A 76 -26.07 -18.50 -3.35
N TYR A 77 -24.78 -18.41 -3.02
CA TYR A 77 -23.94 -19.58 -2.75
C TYR A 77 -23.85 -19.92 -1.26
N GLY A 78 -24.59 -19.23 -0.40
CA GLY A 78 -24.67 -19.52 1.04
C GLY A 78 -23.33 -19.39 1.76
N LEU A 79 -22.49 -18.43 1.35
CA LEU A 79 -21.17 -18.21 1.95
C LEU A 79 -21.33 -17.50 3.29
N ASP A 80 -21.29 -18.25 4.40
CA ASP A 80 -21.31 -17.65 5.73
C ASP A 80 -19.97 -16.95 6.03
N LYS A 81 -19.94 -15.62 5.88
CA LYS A 81 -18.77 -14.80 6.20
C LYS A 81 -19.06 -13.99 7.46
N SER A 82 -18.60 -14.51 8.60
CA SER A 82 -18.56 -13.79 9.89
C SER A 82 -17.54 -12.63 9.92
N ILE A 83 -16.74 -12.48 8.85
CA ILE A 83 -15.68 -11.47 8.75
C ILE A 83 -15.91 -10.65 7.47
N VAL A 84 -16.08 -9.34 7.67
CA VAL A 84 -16.17 -8.35 6.58
C VAL A 84 -14.76 -7.94 6.18
N ASP A 85 -14.41 -8.14 4.92
CA ASP A 85 -13.17 -7.57 4.36
C ASP A 85 -13.37 -6.07 4.14
N ILE A 86 -12.69 -5.27 4.96
CA ILE A 86 -12.70 -3.82 4.88
C ILE A 86 -11.78 -3.27 3.78
N GLY A 87 -11.04 -4.13 3.09
CA GLY A 87 -10.24 -3.82 1.91
C GLY A 87 -9.31 -2.62 2.12
N TRP A 88 -9.45 -1.63 1.25
CA TRP A 88 -8.69 -0.37 1.29
C TRP A 88 -9.00 0.51 2.52
N GLY A 89 -10.18 0.35 3.14
CA GLY A 89 -10.56 1.09 4.35
C GLY A 89 -9.64 0.83 5.55
N THR A 90 -8.84 -0.23 5.50
CA THR A 90 -7.76 -0.51 6.47
C THR A 90 -6.75 0.62 6.61
N VAL A 91 -6.54 1.42 5.56
CA VAL A 91 -5.64 2.58 5.57
C VAL A 91 -6.14 3.65 6.55
N GLY A 92 -7.45 3.90 6.57
CA GLY A 92 -8.07 4.85 7.50
C GLY A 92 -7.90 4.41 8.95
N TYR A 93 -7.97 3.11 9.23
CA TYR A 93 -7.68 2.58 10.57
C TYR A 93 -6.19 2.69 10.94
N ALA A 94 -5.29 2.42 9.99
CA ALA A 94 -3.86 2.50 10.20
C ALA A 94 -3.41 3.90 10.66
N PHE A 95 -3.97 4.94 10.06
CA PHE A 95 -3.79 6.34 10.44
C PHE A 95 -4.97 6.89 11.25
N GLY A 96 -5.78 6.04 11.87
CA GLY A 96 -6.92 6.44 12.69
C GLY A 96 -6.70 6.13 14.18
N ASN A 97 -5.68 5.31 14.48
CA ASN A 97 -5.48 4.77 15.81
C ASN A 97 -4.30 5.44 16.54
N PRO A 98 -4.37 5.58 17.88
CA PRO A 98 -3.32 6.22 18.68
C PRO A 98 -1.93 5.56 18.54
N TYR A 99 -1.88 4.25 18.34
CA TYR A 99 -0.64 3.48 18.19
C TYR A 99 0.04 3.76 16.83
N GLY A 100 -0.75 3.96 15.78
CA GLY A 100 -0.28 4.29 14.43
C GLY A 100 0.37 5.67 14.37
N TYR A 101 -0.21 6.66 15.06
CA TYR A 101 0.35 8.02 15.11
C TYR A 101 1.76 8.07 15.68
N PHE A 102 1.91 7.45 16.85
CA PHE A 102 3.19 7.35 17.50
C PHE A 102 4.18 6.52 16.66
N GLY A 103 3.67 5.46 16.02
CA GLY A 103 4.43 4.62 15.09
C GLY A 103 5.03 5.39 13.91
N VAL A 104 4.30 6.34 13.30
CA VAL A 104 4.81 7.14 12.16
C VAL A 104 6.03 7.98 12.59
N PHE A 105 5.97 8.62 13.76
CA PHE A 105 7.07 9.43 14.25
C PHE A 105 8.32 8.59 14.53
N VAL A 106 8.15 7.47 15.23
CA VAL A 106 9.24 6.51 15.51
C VAL A 106 9.81 5.95 14.21
N PHE A 107 8.95 5.62 13.26
CA PHE A 107 9.33 5.16 11.93
C PHE A 107 10.27 6.15 11.23
N LEU A 108 9.93 7.45 11.21
CA LEU A 108 10.74 8.47 10.54
C LEU A 108 12.13 8.58 11.17
N ILE A 109 12.20 8.58 12.51
CA ILE A 109 13.47 8.65 13.24
C ILE A 109 14.33 7.43 12.92
N ILE A 110 13.74 6.23 12.98
CA ILE A 110 14.47 4.98 12.74
C ILE A 110 14.92 4.91 11.28
N ASN A 111 14.10 5.36 10.33
CA ASN A 111 14.47 5.35 8.92
C ASN A 111 15.74 6.19 8.69
N VAL A 112 15.76 7.42 9.19
CA VAL A 112 16.95 8.30 9.09
C VAL A 112 18.14 7.71 9.84
N PHE A 113 17.92 7.13 11.02
CA PHE A 113 18.98 6.51 11.82
C PHE A 113 19.63 5.34 11.09
N LEU A 114 18.85 4.42 10.53
CA LEU A 114 19.35 3.23 9.84
C LEU A 114 20.15 3.56 8.58
N VAL A 115 19.74 4.60 7.84
CA VAL A 115 20.52 5.12 6.71
C VAL A 115 21.81 5.79 7.20
N SER A 116 21.76 6.55 8.31
CA SER A 116 22.93 7.25 8.86
C SER A 116 24.04 6.28 9.30
N ILE A 117 23.67 5.13 9.87
CA ILE A 117 24.62 4.06 10.23
C ILE A 117 24.94 3.11 9.07
N ARG A 118 24.46 3.40 7.85
CA ARG A 118 24.64 2.59 6.64
C ARG A 118 24.12 1.15 6.75
N PHE A 119 23.13 0.91 7.60
CA PHE A 119 22.49 -0.41 7.72
C PHE A 119 21.61 -0.73 6.50
N THR A 120 21.02 0.30 5.90
CA THR A 120 20.26 0.26 4.65
C THR A 120 20.73 1.39 3.73
N GLN A 121 20.58 1.19 2.41
CA GLN A 121 20.80 2.23 1.39
C GLN A 121 19.48 2.95 1.04
N THR A 122 18.34 2.39 1.47
CA THR A 122 17.00 2.87 1.18
C THR A 122 16.53 3.91 2.20
N LEU A 123 16.37 5.16 1.76
CA LEU A 123 15.66 6.19 2.51
C LEU A 123 14.16 6.14 2.16
N TYR A 124 13.33 5.81 3.15
CA TYR A 124 11.89 5.67 2.95
C TYR A 124 11.22 7.05 3.09
N VAL A 125 11.10 7.75 1.96
CA VAL A 125 10.56 9.12 1.90
C VAL A 125 9.04 9.20 1.78
N ASP A 126 8.38 8.12 1.36
CA ASP A 126 6.93 8.05 1.20
C ASP A 126 6.24 7.60 2.49
N VAL A 127 5.85 8.57 3.31
CA VAL A 127 5.22 8.30 4.60
C VAL A 127 3.82 7.70 4.45
N PHE A 128 3.11 7.94 3.34
CA PHE A 128 1.77 7.38 3.15
C PHE A 128 1.83 5.85 3.08
N ASN A 129 2.80 5.30 2.36
CA ASN A 129 2.91 3.85 2.20
C ASN A 129 3.35 3.09 3.47
N THR A 130 3.62 3.80 4.57
CA THR A 130 3.92 3.22 5.90
C THR A 130 2.69 2.66 6.60
N TRP A 131 1.50 2.90 6.05
CA TRP A 131 0.21 2.48 6.62
C TRP A 131 0.16 0.98 6.98
N ARG A 132 0.85 0.11 6.24
CA ARG A 132 0.90 -1.34 6.55
C ARG A 132 1.59 -1.62 7.89
N GLY A 133 2.69 -0.93 8.15
CA GLY A 133 3.37 -0.98 9.45
C GLY A 133 2.49 -0.40 10.55
N MET A 134 1.78 0.70 10.27
CA MET A 134 0.87 1.33 11.25
C MET A 134 -0.37 0.48 11.53
N LEU A 135 -0.88 -0.24 10.53
CA LEU A 135 -1.96 -1.22 10.68
C LEU A 135 -1.52 -2.35 11.61
N LEU A 136 -0.34 -2.94 11.36
CA LEU A 136 0.23 -3.97 12.23
C LEU A 136 0.41 -3.45 13.66
N GLY A 137 0.99 -2.27 13.82
CA GLY A 137 1.14 -1.60 15.11
C GLY A 137 -0.20 -1.41 15.82
N GLY A 138 -1.21 -0.93 15.10
CA GLY A 138 -2.58 -0.77 15.60
C GLY A 138 -3.21 -2.09 16.06
N MET A 139 -3.07 -3.15 15.27
CA MET A 139 -3.60 -4.49 15.62
C MET A 139 -2.90 -5.06 16.85
N VAL A 140 -1.57 -5.00 16.91
CA VAL A 140 -0.79 -5.46 18.06
C VAL A 140 -1.10 -4.61 19.30
N GLY A 141 -1.24 -3.30 19.14
CA GLY A 141 -1.61 -2.38 20.20
C GLY A 141 -3.00 -2.67 20.79
N VAL A 142 -3.99 -2.95 19.94
CA VAL A 142 -5.32 -3.36 20.40
C VAL A 142 -5.30 -4.72 21.07
N ALA A 143 -4.56 -5.69 20.53
CA ALA A 143 -4.48 -7.03 21.10
C ALA A 143 -3.75 -7.09 22.45
N THR A 144 -2.74 -6.23 22.66
CA THR A 144 -1.87 -6.27 23.86
C THR A 144 -2.14 -5.15 24.86
N GLY A 145 -2.79 -4.07 24.46
CA GLY A 145 -2.97 -2.86 25.25
C GLY A 145 -1.68 -2.09 25.53
N ASN A 146 -0.56 -2.42 24.86
CA ASN A 146 0.76 -1.87 25.17
C ASN A 146 1.38 -1.14 23.96
N ILE A 147 1.55 0.18 24.11
CA ILE A 147 2.14 1.06 23.08
C ILE A 147 3.57 0.70 22.71
N TRP A 148 4.37 0.17 23.64
CA TRP A 148 5.76 -0.21 23.37
C TRP A 148 5.85 -1.47 22.52
N ILE A 149 4.97 -2.45 22.77
CA ILE A 149 4.89 -3.67 21.96
C ILE A 149 4.38 -3.35 20.55
N ALA A 150 3.37 -2.49 20.45
CA ALA A 150 2.89 -1.96 19.18
C ALA A 150 4.00 -1.24 18.40
N THR A 151 4.74 -0.37 19.08
CA THR A 151 5.87 0.36 18.48
C THR A 151 6.95 -0.60 18.02
N LEU A 152 7.33 -1.59 18.84
CA LEU A 152 8.30 -2.60 18.45
C LEU A 152 7.87 -3.35 17.17
N ALA A 153 6.58 -3.70 17.05
CA ALA A 153 6.05 -4.33 15.84
C ALA A 153 6.20 -3.43 14.60
N VAL A 154 5.93 -2.13 14.72
CA VAL A 154 6.17 -1.14 13.65
C VAL A 154 7.64 -1.09 13.26
N VAL A 155 8.55 -1.05 14.24
CA VAL A 155 10.00 -1.02 13.99
C VAL A 155 10.48 -2.27 13.28
N VAL A 156 10.07 -3.45 13.75
CA VAL A 156 10.46 -4.73 13.16
C VAL A 156 9.94 -4.81 11.73
N PHE A 157 8.68 -4.45 11.50
CA PHE A 157 8.11 -4.39 10.15
C PHE A 157 8.93 -3.47 9.25
N HIS A 158 9.27 -2.27 9.73
CA HIS A 158 10.04 -1.30 8.96
C HIS A 158 11.43 -1.82 8.58
N ILE A 159 12.15 -2.44 9.52
CA ILE A 159 13.48 -3.00 9.28
C ILE A 159 13.42 -4.11 8.22
N ILE A 160 12.41 -4.98 8.28
CA ILE A 160 12.24 -6.04 7.27
C ILE A 160 11.91 -5.40 5.91
N ASP A 161 11.02 -4.40 5.88
CA ASP A 161 10.58 -3.73 4.65
C ASP A 161 11.73 -3.06 3.90
N ILE A 162 12.51 -2.21 4.57
CA ILE A 162 13.66 -1.56 3.93
C ILE A 162 14.75 -2.56 3.52
N LYS A 163 14.95 -3.65 4.28
CA LYS A 163 15.97 -4.64 3.94
C LYS A 163 15.57 -5.47 2.73
N THR A 164 14.29 -5.85 2.67
CA THR A 164 13.74 -6.55 1.51
C THR A 164 13.69 -5.62 0.28
N ALA A 165 13.47 -4.32 0.47
CA ALA A 165 13.58 -3.32 -0.59
C ALA A 165 15.00 -3.15 -1.12
N ASP A 166 16.02 -3.12 -0.25
CA ASP A 166 17.44 -3.10 -0.67
C ASP A 166 17.78 -4.33 -1.54
N ILE A 167 17.29 -5.51 -1.15
CA ILE A 167 17.49 -6.75 -1.90
C ILE A 167 16.76 -6.69 -3.25
N ALA A 168 15.57 -6.10 -3.29
CA ALA A 168 14.75 -5.99 -4.48
C ALA A 168 15.14 -4.83 -5.41
N ALA A 169 15.99 -3.89 -4.97
CA ALA A 169 16.38 -2.69 -5.72
C ALA A 169 16.87 -2.98 -7.16
N PRO A 170 17.76 -3.96 -7.41
CA PRO A 170 18.22 -4.25 -8.77
C PRO A 170 17.10 -4.71 -9.71
N TYR A 171 16.03 -5.31 -9.16
CA TYR A 171 14.88 -5.73 -9.94
C TYR A 171 13.97 -4.54 -10.27
N ILE A 172 13.81 -3.57 -9.38
CA ILE A 172 13.04 -2.35 -9.64
C ILE A 172 13.67 -1.56 -10.78
N GLU A 173 14.99 -1.34 -10.71
CA GLU A 173 15.75 -0.63 -11.73
C GLU A 173 15.52 -1.26 -13.11
N LYS A 174 15.56 -2.59 -13.18
CA LYS A 174 15.38 -3.34 -14.42
C LYS A 174 13.93 -3.37 -14.94
N ILE A 175 12.95 -3.52 -14.04
CA ILE A 175 11.54 -3.67 -14.42
C ILE A 175 10.94 -2.31 -14.83
N ASN A 176 11.32 -1.24 -14.14
CA ASN A 176 10.69 0.08 -14.28
C ASN A 176 11.57 1.09 -15.04
N ASN A 177 12.73 0.67 -15.57
CA ASN A 177 13.76 1.58 -16.13
C ASN A 177 14.07 2.74 -15.17
N PHE A 178 14.11 2.42 -13.87
CA PHE A 178 14.24 3.41 -12.82
C PHE A 178 15.71 3.84 -12.66
N PRO A 179 16.00 5.10 -12.28
CA PRO A 179 17.36 5.54 -12.03
C PRO A 179 18.11 4.63 -11.04
N PRO A 180 19.43 4.43 -11.22
CA PRO A 180 20.24 3.60 -10.32
C PRO A 180 20.14 4.09 -8.87
N GLY A 181 19.95 3.16 -7.94
CA GLY A 181 19.78 3.39 -6.50
C GLY A 181 18.33 3.53 -6.04
N GLY A 182 17.35 3.32 -6.91
CA GLY A 182 15.94 3.37 -6.54
C GLY A 182 15.41 2.07 -5.94
N SER A 183 14.76 2.18 -4.79
CA SER A 183 14.08 1.06 -4.13
C SER A 183 12.67 1.46 -3.65
N TRP A 184 11.79 0.46 -3.49
CA TRP A 184 10.40 0.64 -3.10
C TRP A 184 10.07 -0.20 -1.86
N PRO A 185 10.23 0.37 -0.66
CA PRO A 185 9.86 -0.29 0.60
C PRO A 185 8.34 -0.26 0.80
N HIS A 186 7.59 -1.00 -0.04
CA HIS A 186 6.11 -1.02 0.02
C HIS A 186 5.54 -2.31 0.61
N GLY A 187 6.28 -2.94 1.54
CA GLY A 187 5.90 -4.17 2.23
C GLY A 187 5.31 -5.24 1.31
N THR A 188 4.08 -5.66 1.61
CA THR A 188 3.37 -6.72 0.89
C THR A 188 3.02 -6.39 -0.55
N HIS A 189 3.10 -5.14 -1.02
CA HIS A 189 2.84 -4.82 -2.42
C HIS A 189 4.08 -4.88 -3.30
N PHE A 190 5.26 -4.86 -2.70
CA PHE A 190 6.48 -4.91 -3.48
C PHE A 190 7.62 -5.63 -2.76
N SER A 191 8.21 -5.03 -1.73
CA SER A 191 9.47 -5.49 -1.14
C SER A 191 9.39 -6.93 -0.63
N PHE A 192 8.33 -7.29 0.08
CA PHE A 192 8.12 -8.66 0.56
C PHE A 192 7.80 -9.60 -0.59
N GLN A 193 6.92 -9.20 -1.51
CA GLN A 193 6.54 -10.01 -2.66
C GLN A 193 7.72 -10.28 -3.59
N ALA A 194 8.58 -9.29 -3.83
CA ALA A 194 9.78 -9.43 -4.64
C ALA A 194 10.72 -10.48 -4.04
N VAL A 195 10.96 -10.40 -2.71
CA VAL A 195 11.79 -11.39 -2.02
C VAL A 195 11.17 -12.78 -2.02
N MET A 196 9.86 -12.89 -1.82
CA MET A 196 9.14 -14.17 -1.91
C MET A 196 9.07 -14.72 -3.34
N ALA A 197 9.02 -13.86 -4.35
CA ALA A 197 8.94 -14.24 -5.75
C ALA A 197 10.29 -14.71 -6.30
N MET A 198 11.42 -14.21 -5.79
CA MET A 198 12.75 -14.63 -6.22
C MET A 198 12.94 -16.17 -6.26
N PRO A 199 12.66 -16.94 -5.19
CA PRO A 199 12.78 -18.40 -5.24
C PRO A 199 11.78 -19.03 -6.21
N ILE A 200 10.56 -18.50 -6.30
CA ILE A 200 9.53 -19.01 -7.24
C ILE A 200 10.02 -18.83 -8.68
N VAL A 201 10.47 -17.63 -9.05
CA VAL A 201 11.01 -17.33 -10.37
C VAL A 201 12.27 -18.17 -10.66
N TRP A 202 13.11 -18.39 -9.66
CA TRP A 202 14.30 -19.24 -9.79
C TRP A 202 13.94 -20.71 -10.11
N VAL A 203 12.86 -21.24 -9.54
CA VAL A 203 12.33 -22.58 -9.87
C VAL A 203 11.70 -22.56 -11.26
N LEU A 204 10.82 -21.62 -11.55
CA LEU A 204 10.12 -21.53 -12.84
C LEU A 204 11.09 -21.43 -14.03
N ARG A 205 12.19 -20.69 -13.87
CA ARG A 205 13.26 -20.57 -14.89
C ARG A 205 14.04 -21.86 -15.15
N ARG A 206 13.90 -22.88 -14.32
CA ARG A 206 14.53 -24.20 -14.52
C ARG A 206 13.60 -25.21 -15.17
N ILE A 207 12.31 -24.96 -15.21
CA ILE A 207 11.34 -25.87 -15.80
C ILE A 207 11.38 -25.72 -17.33
N PRO A 208 11.77 -26.76 -18.10
CA PRO A 208 11.74 -26.71 -19.55
C PRO A 208 10.30 -26.47 -20.03
N GLY A 209 10.12 -25.58 -20.99
CA GLY A 209 8.80 -25.15 -21.49
C GLY A 209 8.24 -23.91 -20.81
N ILE A 210 8.43 -23.72 -19.49
CA ILE A 210 7.99 -22.51 -18.78
C ILE A 210 9.05 -21.40 -18.82
N LYS A 211 10.33 -21.78 -18.76
CA LYS A 211 11.46 -20.85 -18.73
C LYS A 211 11.48 -19.85 -19.90
N ASP A 212 10.92 -20.23 -21.05
CA ASP A 212 10.95 -19.45 -22.30
C ASP A 212 9.62 -18.69 -22.55
N ILE A 213 8.65 -18.81 -21.63
CA ILE A 213 7.37 -18.11 -21.73
C ILE A 213 7.55 -16.65 -21.33
N ASN A 214 7.36 -15.74 -22.29
CA ASN A 214 7.34 -14.30 -22.05
C ASN A 214 5.94 -13.75 -22.32
N ILE A 215 5.07 -13.80 -21.32
CA ILE A 215 3.72 -13.20 -21.39
C ILE A 215 3.82 -11.77 -20.87
N GLN A 216 4.13 -10.84 -21.77
CA GLN A 216 3.95 -9.41 -21.52
C GLN A 216 2.60 -8.97 -22.07
N ALA A 217 2.00 -7.94 -21.49
CA ALA A 217 0.72 -7.40 -21.97
C ALA A 217 0.77 -7.11 -23.49
N SER A 218 1.88 -6.56 -23.98
CA SER A 218 2.13 -6.34 -25.41
C SER A 218 2.11 -7.63 -26.26
N VAL A 219 2.65 -8.74 -25.75
CA VAL A 219 2.65 -10.04 -26.42
C VAL A 219 1.25 -10.66 -26.41
N VAL A 220 0.48 -10.43 -25.35
CA VAL A 220 -0.93 -10.85 -25.26
C VAL A 220 -1.78 -10.05 -26.24
N GLU A 221 -1.62 -8.72 -26.29
CA GLU A 221 -2.29 -7.84 -27.27
C GLU A 221 -1.94 -8.23 -28.71
N GLU A 222 -0.68 -8.52 -29.01
CA GLU A 222 -0.24 -8.93 -30.36
C GLU A 222 -0.80 -10.31 -30.78
N ARG A 223 -0.92 -11.26 -29.83
CA ARG A 223 -1.46 -12.60 -30.13
C ARG A 223 -2.97 -12.69 -30.11
N PHE A 224 -3.63 -12.01 -29.18
CA PHE A 224 -5.07 -12.11 -28.95
C PHE A 224 -5.85 -10.93 -29.56
N GLY A 225 -5.15 -9.98 -30.20
CA GLY A 225 -5.76 -8.81 -30.83
C GLY A 225 -6.59 -8.00 -29.84
N ILE A 226 -7.82 -7.66 -30.23
CA ILE A 226 -8.76 -6.87 -29.41
C ILE A 226 -9.02 -7.52 -28.05
N PHE A 227 -9.02 -8.86 -27.94
CA PHE A 227 -9.23 -9.55 -26.66
C PHE A 227 -8.04 -9.47 -25.70
N GLY A 228 -6.85 -9.15 -26.21
CA GLY A 228 -5.68 -8.89 -25.39
C GLY A 228 -5.63 -7.45 -24.86
N GLU A 229 -6.47 -6.55 -25.37
CA GLU A 229 -6.52 -5.16 -24.92
C GLU A 229 -6.99 -5.11 -23.47
N THR A 230 -6.26 -4.37 -22.63
CA THR A 230 -6.55 -4.26 -21.19
C THR A 230 -7.99 -3.83 -20.92
N THR A 231 -8.53 -2.91 -21.72
CA THR A 231 -9.92 -2.43 -21.64
C THR A 231 -10.94 -3.56 -21.87
N VAL A 232 -10.68 -4.39 -22.87
CA VAL A 232 -11.57 -5.49 -23.27
C VAL A 232 -11.49 -6.62 -22.25
N MET A 233 -10.30 -6.96 -21.77
CA MET A 233 -10.13 -7.94 -20.68
C MET A 233 -10.86 -7.50 -19.41
N GLY A 234 -10.76 -6.23 -19.03
CA GLY A 234 -11.51 -5.66 -17.90
C GLY A 234 -13.02 -5.77 -18.10
N THR A 235 -13.51 -5.49 -19.31
CA THR A 235 -14.93 -5.62 -19.67
C THR A 235 -15.39 -7.07 -19.60
N MET A 236 -14.62 -8.01 -20.14
CA MET A 236 -14.92 -9.43 -20.09
C MET A 236 -15.00 -9.95 -18.65
N LEU A 237 -14.07 -9.51 -17.79
CA LEU A 237 -14.08 -9.86 -16.38
C LEU A 237 -15.32 -9.29 -15.68
N GLY A 238 -15.69 -8.04 -15.98
CA GLY A 238 -16.92 -7.42 -15.48
C GLY A 238 -18.19 -8.18 -15.88
N ILE A 239 -18.29 -8.61 -17.15
CA ILE A 239 -19.40 -9.44 -17.64
C ILE A 239 -19.43 -10.78 -16.90
N ALA A 240 -18.28 -11.44 -16.74
CA ALA A 240 -18.19 -12.71 -16.03
C ALA A 240 -18.66 -12.58 -14.57
N ILE A 241 -18.23 -11.52 -13.87
CA ILE A 241 -18.67 -11.24 -12.49
C ILE A 241 -20.17 -10.93 -12.45
N GLY A 242 -20.69 -10.14 -13.40
CA GLY A 242 -22.12 -9.83 -13.49
C GLY A 242 -22.99 -11.07 -13.68
N LEU A 243 -22.59 -11.97 -14.58
CA LEU A 243 -23.28 -13.25 -14.80
C LEU A 243 -23.20 -14.16 -13.57
N PHE A 244 -22.03 -14.25 -12.95
CA PHE A 244 -21.82 -15.11 -11.78
C PHE A 244 -22.57 -14.62 -10.54
N SER A 245 -22.71 -13.30 -10.39
CA SER A 245 -23.50 -12.66 -9.35
C SER A 245 -25.00 -12.57 -9.64
N GLN A 246 -25.43 -12.95 -10.85
CA GLN A 246 -26.81 -12.84 -11.32
C GLN A 246 -27.40 -11.43 -11.14
N ILE A 247 -26.56 -10.39 -11.15
CA ILE A 247 -27.00 -9.00 -10.97
C ILE A 247 -27.89 -8.59 -12.15
N GLY A 248 -29.08 -8.05 -11.84
CA GLY A 248 -30.11 -7.72 -12.83
C GLY A 248 -30.91 -8.93 -13.38
N ILE A 249 -30.56 -10.16 -13.01
CA ILE A 249 -31.32 -11.40 -13.32
C ILE A 249 -32.14 -11.84 -12.11
N MET A 250 -31.57 -11.71 -10.90
CA MET A 250 -32.35 -11.74 -9.67
C MET A 250 -33.20 -10.47 -9.59
N GLY A 251 -34.53 -10.64 -9.53
CA GLY A 251 -35.42 -9.57 -9.12
C GLY A 251 -35.07 -9.15 -7.69
N SER A 252 -34.99 -7.85 -7.45
CA SER A 252 -34.77 -7.23 -6.14
C SER A 252 -35.68 -7.80 -5.06
#